data_AF-A0A413I242-F1
#
_entry.id   AF-A0A413I242-F1
#
_cell.length_a   1.000
_cell.length_b   1.000
_cell.length_c   1.000
_cell.angle_alpha   90.00
_cell.angle_beta   90.00
_cell.angle_gamma   90.00
#
_symmetry.space_group_name_H-M   'P 1'
#
loop_
_entity.id
_entity.type
_entity.pdbx_description
1 polymer ?
#
loop_
_entity_poly.entity_id
_entity_poly.type
_entity_poly.pdbx_seq_one_letter_code
_entity_poly.pdbx_strand_id
1 'polypeptide(L)'
;MNFLVFLSTYILPFFIFYVVAYGLWKGRNVYESFAEGAKGGFQTAFGILPTLVGLLVAVGVLRASGFLDLLAGIFKLFLKNSGFPSELLPLVLVRLFSNSAATGLALDLFKSWGPDSEQGLLASLFLSSTETVFYTMSIYFMSVKIKKTRYTLQGALLATLAGIVASVFLVKGMR
;
A
#
# COMPACT_ATOMS: atom_id res chain seq x y z
N MET A 1 -21.83 16.05 4.40
CA MET A 1 -20.84 15.60 3.38
C MET A 1 -19.95 16.72 2.85
N ASN A 2 -20.50 17.85 2.37
CA ASN A 2 -19.71 18.86 1.62
C ASN A 2 -18.52 19.45 2.41
N PHE A 3 -18.64 19.64 3.72
CA PHE A 3 -17.53 20.12 4.55
C PHE A 3 -16.37 19.11 4.65
N LEU A 4 -16.65 17.81 4.78
CA LEU A 4 -15.63 16.77 4.83
C LEU A 4 -14.91 16.62 3.48
N VAL A 5 -15.67 16.69 2.38
CA VAL A 5 -15.11 16.67 1.03
C VAL A 5 -14.23 17.90 0.77
N PHE A 6 -14.70 19.08 1.19
CA PHE A 6 -13.90 20.31 1.16
C PHE A 6 -12.60 20.12 1.94
N LEU A 7 -12.66 19.70 3.21
CA LEU A 7 -11.47 19.51 4.03
C LEU A 7 -10.48 18.51 3.38
N SER A 8 -10.97 17.37 2.91
CA SER A 8 -10.16 16.34 2.23
C SER A 8 -9.46 16.88 0.99
N THR A 9 -10.14 17.71 0.19
CA THR A 9 -9.61 18.27 -1.05
C THR A 9 -8.56 19.35 -0.79
N TYR A 10 -8.77 20.17 0.24
CA TYR A 10 -7.91 21.33 0.53
C TYR A 10 -6.82 21.08 1.58
N ILE A 11 -6.78 19.91 2.23
CA ILE A 11 -5.79 19.63 3.28
C ILE A 11 -4.35 19.72 2.77
N LEU A 12 -4.08 19.20 1.56
CA LEU A 12 -2.76 19.22 0.93
C LEU A 12 -2.34 20.65 0.53
N PRO A 13 -3.17 21.42 -0.19
CA PRO A 13 -2.89 22.83 -0.45
C PRO A 13 -2.63 23.65 0.83
N PHE A 14 -3.45 23.48 1.88
CA PHE A 14 -3.25 24.19 3.13
C PHE A 14 -1.96 23.78 3.84
N PHE A 15 -1.61 22.49 3.80
CA PHE A 15 -0.36 22.01 4.37
C PHE A 15 0.86 22.61 3.65
N ILE A 16 0.86 22.64 2.32
CA ILE A 16 1.93 23.28 1.53
C ILE A 16 2.03 24.76 1.87
N PHE A 17 0.90 25.47 1.89
CA PHE A 17 0.86 26.89 2.26
C PHE A 17 1.42 27.12 3.67
N TYR A 18 1.03 26.27 4.63
CA TYR A 18 1.52 26.33 6.01
C TYR A 18 3.04 26.17 6.08
N VAL A 19 3.62 25.17 5.39
CA VAL A 19 5.08 24.95 5.38
C VAL A 19 5.82 26.13 4.78
N VAL A 20 5.33 26.69 3.66
CA VAL A 20 5.93 27.86 3.02
C VAL A 20 5.83 29.09 3.90
N ALA A 21 4.65 29.40 4.44
CA ALA A 21 4.42 30.53 5.33
C ALA A 21 5.27 30.45 6.59
N TYR A 22 5.40 29.25 7.18
CA TYR A 22 6.27 29.02 8.33
C TYR A 22 7.75 29.26 7.99
N GLY A 23 8.22 28.79 6.84
CA GLY A 23 9.59 29.02 6.38
C GLY A 23 9.90 30.51 6.18
N LEU A 24 8.97 31.25 5.56
CA LEU A 24 9.07 32.70 5.39
C LEU A 24 9.07 33.44 6.74
N TRP A 25 8.18 33.05 7.66
CA TRP A 25 8.11 33.65 9.01
C TRP A 25 9.40 33.44 9.81
N LYS A 26 10.10 32.31 9.61
CA LYS A 26 11.40 32.03 10.20
C LYS A 26 12.58 32.66 9.44
N GLY A 27 12.32 33.47 8.41
CA GLY A 27 13.35 34.13 7.61
C GLY A 27 14.24 33.16 6.84
N ARG A 28 13.72 31.97 6.48
CA ARG A 28 14.47 30.95 5.72
C ARG A 28 14.27 31.16 4.22
N ASN A 29 15.31 30.87 3.44
CA ASN A 29 15.20 30.80 1.99
C ASN A 29 14.44 29.52 1.58
N VAL A 30 13.12 29.62 1.49
CA VAL A 30 12.22 28.48 1.22
C VAL A 30 12.55 27.83 -0.13
N TYR A 31 12.89 28.63 -1.14
CA TYR A 31 13.22 28.13 -2.47
C TYR A 31 14.50 27.28 -2.45
N GLU A 32 15.55 27.76 -1.78
CA GLU A 32 16.81 27.04 -1.66
C GLU A 32 16.65 25.74 -0.87
N SER A 33 15.95 25.78 0.27
CA SER A 33 15.63 24.56 1.04
C SER A 33 14.81 23.55 0.23
N PHE A 34 13.87 24.02 -0.59
CA PHE A 34 13.12 23.16 -1.51
C PHE A 34 14.03 22.53 -2.57
N ALA A 35 14.90 23.32 -3.22
CA ALA A 35 15.80 22.84 -4.27
C ALA A 35 16.81 21.81 -3.73
N GLU A 36 17.37 22.05 -2.54
CA GLU A 36 18.24 21.09 -1.85
C GLU A 36 17.50 19.80 -1.50
N GLY A 37 16.29 19.91 -0.93
CA GLY A 37 15.44 18.78 -0.63
C GLY A 37 15.08 17.96 -1.87
N ALA A 38 14.74 18.62 -2.98
CA ALA A 38 14.46 17.97 -4.25
C ALA A 38 15.68 17.21 -4.78
N LYS A 39 16.87 17.83 -4.74
CA LYS A 39 18.13 17.20 -5.15
C LYS A 39 18.46 15.95 -4.32
N GLY A 40 18.28 16.03 -2.99
CA GLY A 40 18.42 14.87 -2.11
C GLY A 40 17.42 13.75 -2.45
N GLY A 41 16.16 14.13 -2.72
CA GLY A 41 15.12 13.21 -3.17
C GLY A 41 15.48 12.45 -4.45
N PHE A 42 16.11 13.10 -5.43
CA PHE A 42 16.62 12.42 -6.63
C PHE A 42 17.66 11.35 -6.30
N GLN A 43 18.61 11.64 -5.40
CA GLN A 43 19.62 10.65 -4.98
C GLN A 43 18.97 9.45 -4.29
N THR A 44 17.99 9.69 -3.41
CA THR A 44 17.21 8.61 -2.79
C THR A 44 16.47 7.77 -3.83
N ALA A 45 15.82 8.42 -4.80
CA ALA A 45 15.10 7.75 -5.88
C ALA A 45 16.03 6.82 -6.68
N PHE A 46 17.22 7.29 -7.07
CA PHE A 46 18.21 6.45 -7.75
C PHE A 46 18.69 5.27 -6.90
N GLY A 47 18.77 5.43 -5.57
CA GLY A 47 19.16 4.35 -4.66
C GLY A 47 18.11 3.23 -4.56
N ILE A 48 16.82 3.56 -4.60
CA ILE A 48 15.72 2.58 -4.48
C ILE A 48 15.26 2.02 -5.83
N LEU A 49 15.53 2.73 -6.93
CA LEU A 49 15.07 2.38 -8.28
C LEU A 49 15.44 0.94 -8.70
N PRO A 50 16.69 0.45 -8.52
CA PRO A 50 17.06 -0.89 -8.98
C PRO A 50 16.25 -1.99 -8.28
N THR A 51 16.08 -1.88 -6.96
CA THR A 51 15.33 -2.85 -6.17
C THR A 51 13.84 -2.80 -6.50
N LEU A 52 13.28 -1.60 -6.72
CA LEU A 52 11.91 -1.42 -7.20
C LEU A 52 11.69 -2.10 -8.55
N VAL A 53 12.58 -1.86 -9.53
CA VAL A 53 12.50 -2.49 -10.86
C VAL A 53 12.59 -4.01 -10.74
N GLY A 54 13.55 -4.54 -9.98
CA GLY A 54 13.68 -5.98 -9.77
C GLY A 54 12.43 -6.61 -9.15
N LEU A 55 11.85 -5.96 -8.15
CA LEU A 55 10.62 -6.40 -7.49
C LEU A 55 9.42 -6.38 -8.47
N LEU A 56 9.22 -5.29 -9.20
CA LEU A 56 8.11 -5.13 -10.14
C LEU A 56 8.20 -6.11 -11.32
N VAL A 57 9.41 -6.34 -11.84
CA VAL A 57 9.65 -7.35 -12.88
C VAL A 57 9.34 -8.75 -12.35
N ALA A 58 9.81 -9.10 -11.15
CA ALA A 58 9.51 -10.40 -10.55
C ALA A 58 8.00 -10.62 -10.36
N VAL A 59 7.27 -9.62 -9.84
CA VAL A 59 5.81 -9.66 -9.71
C VAL A 59 5.13 -9.78 -11.07
N GLY A 60 5.59 -9.03 -12.08
CA GLY A 60 5.08 -9.12 -13.44
C GLY A 60 5.22 -10.51 -14.04
N VAL A 61 6.39 -11.15 -13.86
CA VAL A 61 6.64 -12.54 -14.28
C VAL A 61 5.73 -13.52 -13.54
N LEU A 62 5.59 -13.40 -12.21
CA LEU A 62 4.71 -14.26 -11.41
C LEU A 62 3.23 -14.13 -11.79
N ARG A 63 2.79 -12.92 -12.18
CA ARG A 63 1.43 -12.69 -12.68
C ARG A 63 1.25 -13.30 -14.06
N ALA A 64 2.17 -13.06 -14.98
CA ALA A 64 2.10 -13.57 -16.35
C ALA A 64 2.21 -15.10 -16.42
N SER A 65 2.86 -15.73 -15.45
CA SER A 65 2.98 -17.20 -15.37
C SER A 65 1.72 -17.91 -14.85
N GLY A 66 0.70 -17.17 -14.38
CA GLY A 66 -0.48 -17.75 -13.74
C GLY A 66 -0.21 -18.29 -12.33
N PHE A 67 0.98 -18.06 -11.76
CA PHE A 67 1.32 -18.53 -10.42
C PHE A 67 0.41 -17.92 -9.34
N LEU A 68 0.09 -16.63 -9.47
CA LEU A 68 -0.82 -15.95 -8.55
C LEU A 68 -2.24 -16.53 -8.63
N ASP A 69 -2.69 -16.94 -9.81
CA ASP A 69 -4.00 -17.58 -10.01
C ASP A 69 -4.02 -18.99 -9.41
N LEU A 70 -2.92 -19.74 -9.55
CA LEU A 70 -2.75 -21.05 -8.92
C LEU A 70 -2.79 -20.93 -7.39
N LEU A 71 -2.01 -20.01 -6.82
CA LEU A 71 -2.06 -19.73 -5.39
C LEU A 71 -3.46 -19.31 -4.94
N ALA A 72 -4.11 -18.42 -5.69
CA ALA A 72 -5.48 -18.00 -5.39
C ALA A 72 -6.44 -19.20 -5.41
N GLY A 73 -6.29 -20.14 -6.35
CA GLY A 73 -7.05 -21.39 -6.41
C GLY A 73 -6.85 -22.27 -5.17
N ILE A 74 -5.61 -22.43 -4.71
CA ILE A 74 -5.30 -23.16 -3.47
C ILE A 74 -5.96 -22.47 -2.27
N PHE A 75 -5.78 -21.16 -2.14
CA PHE A 75 -6.36 -20.40 -1.04
C PHE A 75 -7.89 -20.40 -1.07
N LYS A 76 -8.52 -20.48 -2.26
CA LYS A 76 -9.97 -20.56 -2.41
C LYS A 76 -10.57 -21.80 -1.74
N LEU A 77 -9.86 -22.93 -1.72
CA LEU A 77 -10.27 -24.12 -0.95
C LEU A 77 -10.31 -23.85 0.56
N PHE A 78 -9.32 -23.13 1.08
CA PHE A 78 -9.25 -22.78 2.51
C PHE A 78 -10.22 -21.65 2.89
N LEU A 79 -10.53 -20.75 1.97
CA LEU A 79 -11.34 -19.56 2.22
C LEU A 79 -12.84 -19.77 2.01
N LYS A 80 -13.27 -20.92 1.45
CA LYS A 80 -14.68 -21.23 1.10
C LYS A 80 -15.67 -20.99 2.25
N ASN A 81 -15.24 -21.17 3.50
CA ASN A 81 -16.07 -20.96 4.69
C ASN A 81 -15.67 -19.71 5.53
N SER A 82 -14.65 -18.96 5.10
CA SER A 82 -14.18 -17.77 5.84
C SER A 82 -15.07 -16.54 5.61
N GLY A 83 -15.83 -16.52 4.51
CA GLY A 83 -16.57 -15.36 4.02
C GLY A 83 -15.68 -14.23 3.49
N PHE A 84 -14.42 -14.53 3.15
CA PHE A 84 -13.58 -13.65 2.35
C PHE A 84 -13.86 -13.86 0.85
N PRO A 85 -14.17 -12.81 0.07
CA PRO A 85 -14.40 -12.91 -1.37
C PRO A 85 -13.13 -13.35 -2.11
N SER A 86 -13.22 -14.41 -2.91
CA SER A 86 -12.06 -14.96 -3.63
C SER A 86 -11.48 -14.00 -4.68
N GLU A 87 -12.29 -13.05 -5.14
CA GLU A 87 -11.96 -12.02 -6.11
C GLU A 87 -10.95 -11.00 -5.55
N LEU A 88 -10.82 -10.93 -4.22
CA LEU A 88 -9.84 -10.06 -3.54
C LEU A 88 -8.46 -10.70 -3.40
N LEU A 89 -8.29 -11.99 -3.72
CA LEU A 89 -7.02 -12.69 -3.58
C LEU A 89 -5.88 -12.07 -4.40
N PRO A 90 -6.08 -11.70 -5.69
CA PRO A 90 -5.04 -10.99 -6.45
C PRO A 90 -4.63 -9.67 -5.79
N LEU A 91 -5.57 -8.95 -5.19
CA LEU A 91 -5.30 -7.69 -4.50
C LEU A 91 -4.46 -7.90 -3.24
N VAL A 92 -4.79 -8.91 -2.43
CA VAL A 92 -4.01 -9.29 -1.23
C VAL A 92 -2.58 -9.67 -1.62
N LEU A 93 -2.42 -10.50 -2.67
CA LEU A 93 -1.10 -10.94 -3.12
C LEU A 93 -0.28 -9.76 -3.62
N VAL A 94 -0.85 -8.89 -4.46
CA VAL A 94 -0.15 -7.71 -4.98
C VAL A 94 0.18 -6.73 -3.86
N ARG A 95 -0.68 -6.57 -2.85
CA ARG A 95 -0.42 -5.71 -1.67
C ARG A 95 0.86 -6.10 -0.94
N LEU A 96 1.24 -7.38 -0.89
CA LEU A 96 2.49 -7.81 -0.26
C LEU A 96 3.75 -7.23 -0.95
N PHE A 97 3.65 -6.89 -2.23
CA PHE A 97 4.79 -6.42 -3.04
C PHE A 97 4.71 -4.93 -3.40
N SER A 98 3.52 -4.34 -3.56
CA SER A 98 3.40 -2.96 -4.02
C SER A 98 2.07 -2.33 -3.62
N ASN A 99 2.15 -1.20 -2.90
CA ASN A 99 0.98 -0.42 -2.53
C ASN A 99 0.36 0.27 -3.75
N SER A 100 1.19 0.82 -4.63
CA SER A 100 0.71 1.54 -5.81
C SER A 100 0.00 0.62 -6.81
N ALA A 101 0.54 -0.59 -7.03
CA ALA A 101 -0.12 -1.58 -7.88
C ALA A 101 -1.43 -2.10 -7.25
N ALA A 102 -1.43 -2.34 -5.93
CA ALA A 102 -2.63 -2.72 -5.21
C ALA A 102 -3.70 -1.62 -5.26
N THR A 103 -3.31 -0.35 -5.14
CA THR A 103 -4.24 0.80 -5.28
C THR A 103 -4.88 0.81 -6.67
N GLY A 104 -4.12 0.55 -7.74
CA GLY A 104 -4.67 0.42 -9.09
C GLY A 104 -5.74 -0.67 -9.20
N LEU A 105 -5.45 -1.86 -8.67
CA LEU A 105 -6.42 -2.97 -8.62
C LEU A 105 -7.65 -2.63 -7.77
N ALA A 106 -7.48 -1.91 -6.66
CA ALA A 106 -8.58 -1.47 -5.82
C ALA A 106 -9.49 -0.47 -6.55
N LEU A 107 -8.91 0.47 -7.32
CA LEU A 107 -9.69 1.39 -8.15
C LEU A 107 -10.49 0.66 -9.23
N ASP A 108 -9.93 -0.37 -9.85
CA ASP A 108 -10.67 -1.19 -10.82
C ASP A 108 -11.78 -2.01 -10.15
N LEU A 109 -11.55 -2.47 -8.92
CA LEU A 109 -12.58 -3.10 -8.10
C LEU A 109 -13.70 -2.11 -7.74
N PHE A 110 -13.37 -0.88 -7.37
CA PHE A 110 -14.36 0.17 -7.08
C PHE A 110 -15.17 0.56 -8.31
N LYS A 111 -14.60 0.55 -9.51
CA LYS A 111 -15.36 0.74 -10.75
C LYS A 111 -16.36 -0.40 -10.99
N SER A 112 -16.00 -1.62 -10.58
CA SER A 112 -16.80 -2.82 -10.82
C SER A 112 -17.94 -2.99 -9.81
N TRP A 113 -17.68 -2.70 -8.53
CA TRP A 113 -18.62 -2.97 -7.42
C TRP A 113 -19.07 -1.72 -6.65
N GLY A 114 -18.38 -0.60 -6.81
CA GLY A 114 -18.52 0.58 -5.96
C GLY A 114 -17.64 0.51 -4.70
N PRO A 115 -17.16 1.66 -4.19
CA PRO A 115 -16.33 1.71 -2.98
C PRO A 115 -17.07 1.29 -1.70
N ASP A 116 -18.39 1.52 -1.64
CA ASP A 116 -19.24 1.17 -0.48
C ASP A 116 -19.78 -0.27 -0.53
N SER A 117 -19.38 -1.06 -1.53
CA SER A 117 -19.71 -2.49 -1.59
C SER A 117 -18.95 -3.29 -0.52
N GLU A 118 -19.38 -4.53 -0.24
CA GLU A 118 -18.65 -5.41 0.67
C GLU A 118 -17.19 -5.61 0.24
N GLN A 119 -16.96 -5.84 -1.06
CA GLN A 119 -15.64 -5.98 -1.63
C GLN A 119 -14.84 -4.67 -1.54
N GLY A 120 -15.51 -3.53 -1.76
CA GLY A 120 -14.92 -2.20 -1.68
C GLY A 120 -14.48 -1.84 -0.25
N LEU A 121 -15.32 -2.11 0.74
CA LEU A 121 -15.02 -1.91 2.16
C LEU A 121 -13.91 -2.84 2.64
N LEU A 122 -13.96 -4.12 2.26
CA LEU A 122 -12.89 -5.08 2.59
C LEU A 122 -11.55 -4.64 2.00
N ALA A 123 -11.53 -4.33 0.71
CA ALA A 123 -10.34 -3.82 0.02
C ALA A 123 -9.79 -2.57 0.73
N SER A 124 -10.64 -1.60 1.02
CA SER A 124 -10.26 -0.37 1.73
C SER A 124 -9.61 -0.68 3.10
N LEU A 125 -10.25 -1.51 3.92
CA LEU A 125 -9.78 -1.79 5.28
C LEU A 125 -8.46 -2.54 5.31
N PHE A 126 -8.30 -3.63 4.53
CA PHE A 126 -7.03 -4.36 4.58
C PHE A 126 -5.92 -3.58 3.87
N LEU A 127 -6.20 -2.82 2.82
CA LEU A 127 -5.19 -1.97 2.19
C LEU A 127 -4.67 -0.91 3.16
N SER A 128 -5.54 -0.34 4.00
CA SER A 128 -5.15 0.65 5.00
C SER A 128 -4.52 0.09 6.28
N SER A 129 -4.74 -1.19 6.59
CA SER A 129 -4.28 -1.81 7.86
C SER A 129 -3.13 -2.81 7.72
N THR A 130 -2.80 -3.21 6.49
CA THR A 130 -1.70 -4.13 6.20
C THR A 130 -0.53 -3.41 5.55
N GLU A 131 0.59 -4.10 5.35
CA GLU A 131 1.79 -3.48 4.80
C GLU A 131 2.35 -4.24 3.59
N THR A 132 3.14 -3.54 2.78
CA THR A 132 3.92 -4.13 1.67
C THR A 132 5.10 -4.93 2.19
N VAL A 133 4.85 -6.15 2.68
CA VAL A 133 5.84 -6.99 3.38
C VAL A 133 7.15 -7.14 2.60
N PHE A 134 7.10 -7.54 1.32
CA PHE A 134 8.32 -7.76 0.54
C PHE A 134 9.00 -6.44 0.17
N TYR A 135 8.23 -5.40 -0.15
CA TYR A 135 8.79 -4.08 -0.47
C TYR A 135 9.50 -3.45 0.72
N THR A 136 8.87 -3.43 1.89
CA THR A 136 9.46 -2.90 3.13
C THR A 136 10.70 -3.68 3.52
N MET A 137 10.65 -5.01 3.47
CA MET A 137 11.82 -5.84 3.75
C MET A 137 12.95 -5.65 2.73
N SER A 138 12.66 -5.39 1.45
CA SER A 138 13.71 -5.20 0.45
C SER A 138 14.29 -3.79 0.47
N ILE A 139 13.46 -2.75 0.55
CA ILE A 139 13.90 -1.35 0.46
C ILE A 139 14.28 -0.79 1.82
N TYR A 140 13.42 -0.96 2.83
CA TYR A 140 13.61 -0.25 4.10
C TYR A 140 14.78 -0.88 4.83
N PHE A 141 14.85 -2.21 4.89
CA PHE A 141 15.97 -2.88 5.54
C PHE A 141 17.28 -2.63 4.80
N MET A 142 17.26 -2.53 3.47
CA MET A 142 18.46 -2.15 2.71
C MET A 142 18.91 -0.73 3.06
N SER A 143 17.99 0.23 3.15
CA SER A 143 18.32 1.63 3.46
C SER A 143 19.02 1.80 4.81
N VAL A 144 18.67 0.97 5.80
CA VAL A 144 19.28 0.95 7.14
C VAL A 144 20.21 -0.25 7.38
N LYS A 145 20.58 -0.98 6.33
CA LYS A 145 21.52 -2.13 6.35
C LYS A 145 21.17 -3.25 7.34
N ILE A 146 19.88 -3.52 7.56
CA ILE A 146 19.42 -4.65 8.39
C ILE A 146 19.70 -5.97 7.66
N LYS A 147 20.41 -6.88 8.34
CA LYS A 147 20.77 -8.22 7.81
C LYS A 147 20.02 -9.38 8.48
N LYS A 148 19.47 -9.16 9.69
CA LYS A 148 18.80 -10.21 10.47
C LYS A 148 17.29 -10.17 10.22
N THR A 149 16.80 -10.99 9.30
CA THR A 149 15.39 -10.98 8.85
C THR A 149 14.59 -12.23 9.21
N ARG A 150 15.21 -13.18 9.93
CA ARG A 150 14.68 -14.54 10.19
C ARG A 150 13.22 -14.57 10.64
N TYR A 151 12.84 -13.69 11.58
CA TYR A 151 11.48 -13.66 12.14
C TYR A 151 10.59 -12.59 11.49
N THR A 152 11.18 -11.66 10.74
CA THR A 152 10.44 -10.53 10.15
C THR A 152 9.39 -11.02 9.17
N LEU A 153 9.76 -11.91 8.25
CA LEU A 153 8.84 -12.37 7.21
C LEU A 153 7.62 -13.06 7.82
N GLN A 154 7.84 -14.00 8.74
CA GLN A 154 6.76 -14.74 9.40
C GLN A 154 5.88 -13.80 10.23
N GLY A 155 6.47 -12.90 11.02
CA GLY A 155 5.72 -11.93 11.81
C GLY A 155 4.91 -10.96 10.95
N ALA A 156 5.48 -10.46 9.85
CA ALA A 156 4.81 -9.54 8.94
C ALA A 156 3.68 -10.21 8.15
N LEU A 157 3.85 -11.45 7.72
CA LEU A 157 2.78 -12.23 7.09
C LEU A 157 1.64 -12.54 8.07
N LEU A 158 1.96 -12.87 9.32
CA LEU A 158 0.95 -13.08 10.38
C LEU A 158 0.19 -11.79 10.70
N ALA A 159 0.88 -10.66 10.80
CA ALA A 159 0.24 -9.35 11.00
C ALA A 159 -0.66 -8.97 9.82
N THR A 160 -0.21 -9.24 8.59
CA THR A 160 -1.01 -9.04 7.37
C THR A 160 -2.26 -9.91 7.39
N LEU A 161 -2.13 -11.19 7.72
CA LEU A 161 -3.26 -12.11 7.85
C LEU A 161 -4.23 -11.63 8.93
N ALA A 162 -3.74 -11.20 10.09
CA ALA A 162 -4.57 -10.66 11.16
C ALA A 162 -5.35 -9.40 10.71
N GLY A 163 -4.73 -8.49 9.97
CA GLY A 163 -5.39 -7.31 9.41
C GLY A 163 -6.49 -7.67 8.41
N ILE A 164 -6.25 -8.67 7.54
CA ILE A 164 -7.25 -9.18 6.59
C ILE A 164 -8.42 -9.82 7.35
N VAL A 165 -8.15 -10.68 8.32
CA VAL A 165 -9.17 -11.35 9.13
C VAL A 165 -10.00 -10.33 9.91
N ALA A 166 -9.36 -9.36 10.56
CA ALA A 166 -10.05 -8.27 11.26
C ALA A 166 -10.95 -7.47 10.31
N SER A 167 -10.47 -7.18 9.09
CA SER A 167 -11.27 -6.50 8.06
C SER A 167 -12.53 -7.30 7.71
N VAL A 168 -12.44 -8.63 7.56
CA VAL A 168 -13.60 -9.50 7.33
C VAL A 168 -14.61 -9.42 8.46
N PHE A 169 -14.15 -9.51 9.71
CA PHE A 169 -15.05 -9.44 10.87
C PHE A 169 -15.74 -8.09 10.99
N LEU A 170 -15.00 -6.99 10.78
CA LEU A 170 -15.56 -5.64 10.86
C LEU A 170 -16.63 -5.41 9.78
N VAL A 171 -16.35 -5.74 8.51
CA VAL A 171 -17.33 -5.55 7.43
C VAL A 171 -18.57 -6.42 7.64
N LYS A 172 -18.40 -7.66 8.11
CA LYS A 172 -19.55 -8.51 8.45
C LYS A 172 -20.37 -7.94 9.61
N GLY A 173 -19.74 -7.33 10.61
CA GLY A 173 -20.42 -6.73 11.76
C GLY A 173 -21.05 -5.36 11.49
N MET A 174 -20.73 -4.73 10.35
CA MET A 174 -21.39 -3.49 9.89
C MET A 174 -22.72 -3.76 9.15
N ARG A 175 -23.07 -5.04 8.96
CA ARG A 175 -24.39 -5.48 8.48
C ARG A 175 -25.31 -5.74 9.65
#